data_AF-A0A1H8BU29-F1
#
_entry.id   AF-A0A1H8BU29-F1
#
_cell.length_a   1.000
_cell.length_b   1.000
_cell.length_c   1.000
_cell.angle_alpha   90.00
_cell.angle_beta   90.00
_cell.angle_gamma   90.00
#
_symmetry.space_group_name_H-M   'P 1'
#
loop_
_entity.id
_entity.type
_entity.pdbx_description
1 polymer ?
#
loop_
_entity_poly.entity_id
_entity_poly.type
_entity_poly.pdbx_seq_one_letter_code
_entity_poly.pdbx_strand_id
1 'polypeptide(L)'
;MSQIAIIATLNGIIVHVIMISRVLYGLANQGNLPKVLTHLNARTGTPLLATAIGVATILALALAVPLAGLADLTARFTLVTFAIINITLIRIKSPETAPPAQAFVCPGWVPVAGLVSSIGLLLLDLVVR
;
A
#
# COMPACT_ATOMS: atom_id res chain seq x y z
N MET A 1 -23.43 -17.76 -6.10
CA MET A 1 -21.98 -17.61 -6.35
C MET A 1 -21.61 -16.20 -6.84
N SER A 2 -22.21 -15.67 -7.92
CA SER A 2 -21.86 -14.33 -8.46
C SER A 2 -22.12 -13.14 -7.50
N GLN A 3 -23.23 -13.15 -6.74
CA GLN A 3 -23.56 -12.04 -5.83
C GLN A 3 -22.52 -11.84 -4.71
N ILE A 4 -21.98 -12.94 -4.16
CA ILE A 4 -20.96 -12.88 -3.10
C ILE A 4 -19.67 -12.27 -3.66
N ALA A 5 -19.27 -12.64 -4.88
CA ALA A 5 -18.09 -12.08 -5.53
C ALA A 5 -18.24 -10.56 -5.73
N ILE A 6 -19.39 -10.10 -6.22
CA ILE A 6 -19.66 -8.66 -6.42
C ILE A 6 -19.57 -7.91 -5.09
N ILE A 7 -20.20 -8.42 -4.03
CA ILE A 7 -20.18 -7.79 -2.71
C ILE A 7 -18.75 -7.74 -2.14
N ALA A 8 -17.98 -8.83 -2.28
CA ALA A 8 -16.60 -8.91 -1.81
C ALA A 8 -15.68 -7.92 -2.55
N THR A 9 -15.78 -7.86 -3.89
CA THR A 9 -15.01 -6.89 -4.68
C THR A 9 -15.38 -5.45 -4.33
N LEU A 10 -16.68 -5.16 -4.15
CA LEU A 10 -17.15 -3.83 -3.75
C LEU A 10 -16.59 -3.42 -2.39
N ASN A 11 -16.59 -4.33 -1.41
CA ASN A 11 -15.99 -4.07 -0.10
C ASN A 11 -14.50 -3.79 -0.21
N GLY A 12 -13.76 -4.58 -1.01
CA GLY A 12 -12.35 -4.36 -1.28
C GLY A 12 -12.07 -2.95 -1.83
N ILE A 13 -12.87 -2.51 -2.81
CA ILE A 13 -12.75 -1.17 -3.40
C ILE A 13 -13.03 -0.08 -2.37
N ILE A 14 -14.10 -0.20 -1.57
CA ILE A 14 -14.45 0.79 -0.54
C ILE A 14 -13.33 0.92 0.49
N VAL A 15 -12.82 -0.20 1.00
CA VAL A 15 -11.71 -0.21 1.96
C VAL A 15 -10.46 0.40 1.35
N HIS A 16 -10.16 0.11 0.08
CA HIS A 16 -9.00 0.65 -0.63
C HIS A 16 -9.08 2.18 -0.75
N VAL A 17 -10.24 2.73 -1.12
CA VAL A 17 -10.45 4.19 -1.21
C VAL A 17 -10.27 4.85 0.16
N ILE A 18 -10.82 4.26 1.23
CA ILE A 18 -10.64 4.78 2.60
C ILE A 18 -9.16 4.76 3.01
N MET A 19 -8.43 3.69 2.68
CA MET A 19 -7.01 3.56 2.99
C MET A 19 -6.17 4.63 2.29
N ILE A 20 -6.37 4.84 0.98
CA ILE A 20 -5.65 5.86 0.20
C ILE A 20 -5.84 7.24 0.83
N SER A 21 -7.08 7.62 1.12
CA SER A 21 -7.39 8.93 1.70
C SER A 21 -6.70 9.16 3.05
N ARG A 22 -6.60 8.12 3.88
CA ARG A 22 -5.91 8.19 5.18
C ARG A 22 -4.40 8.24 5.05
N VAL A 23 -3.81 7.49 4.13
CA VAL A 23 -2.36 7.53 3.86
C VAL A 23 -1.96 8.91 3.33
N LEU A 24 -2.71 9.46 2.38
CA LEU A 24 -2.47 10.81 1.85
C LEU A 24 -2.60 11.88 2.93
N TYR A 25 -3.65 11.81 3.76
CA TYR A 25 -3.81 12.71 4.90
C TYR A 25 -2.67 12.58 5.91
N GLY A 26 -2.28 11.35 6.27
CA GLY A 26 -1.18 11.09 7.21
C GLY A 26 0.17 11.61 6.71
N LEU A 27 0.45 11.49 5.41
CA LEU A 27 1.65 12.06 4.78
C LEU A 27 1.60 13.59 4.75
N ALA A 28 0.43 14.18 4.45
CA ALA A 28 0.25 15.64 4.45
C ALA A 28 0.34 16.24 5.86
N ASN A 29 -0.18 15.55 6.88
CA ASN A 29 -0.09 15.98 8.28
C ASN A 29 1.35 15.93 8.82
N GLN A 30 2.18 15.01 8.31
CA GLN A 30 3.61 14.94 8.60
C GLN A 30 4.45 15.94 7.77
N GLY A 31 3.81 16.78 6.95
CA GLY A 31 4.48 17.80 6.14
C GLY A 31 5.12 17.31 4.83
N ASN A 32 4.94 16.03 4.47
CA ASN A 32 5.51 15.44 3.24
C ASN A 32 4.69 15.76 1.97
N LEU A 33 3.49 16.32 2.11
CA LEU A 33 2.60 16.69 1.00
C LEU A 33 2.02 18.10 1.23
N PRO A 34 1.56 18.78 0.16
CA PRO A 34 1.00 20.12 0.28
C PRO A 34 -0.17 20.17 1.27
N LYS A 35 -0.18 21.20 2.13
CA LYS A 35 -1.16 21.38 3.22
C LYS A 35 -2.63 21.37 2.75
N VAL A 36 -2.88 21.60 1.46
CA VAL A 36 -4.22 21.51 0.85
C VAL A 36 -4.84 20.12 1.05
N LEU A 37 -4.04 19.05 1.10
CA LEU A 37 -4.51 17.68 1.39
C LEU A 37 -4.81 17.42 2.87
N THR A 38 -4.36 18.28 3.79
CA THR A 38 -4.73 18.19 5.21
C THR A 38 -6.11 18.77 5.51
N HIS A 39 -6.76 19.41 4.52
CA HIS A 39 -8.04 20.04 4.73
C HIS A 39 -9.14 18.98 4.94
N LEU A 40 -9.54 18.81 6.19
CA LEU A 40 -10.65 17.95 6.58
C LEU A 40 -11.97 18.71 6.43
N ASN A 41 -13.02 17.99 6.03
CA ASN A 41 -14.38 18.52 6.12
C ASN A 41 -14.80 18.61 7.60
N ALA A 42 -15.24 19.78 8.04
CA ALA A 42 -15.64 20.07 9.41
C ALA A 42 -16.83 19.22 9.93
N ARG A 43 -17.67 18.67 9.03
CA ARG A 43 -18.84 17.86 9.43
C ARG A 43 -18.57 16.36 9.53
N THR A 44 -17.70 15.81 8.67
CA THR A 44 -17.50 14.36 8.56
C THR A 44 -16.09 13.93 8.96
N GLY A 45 -15.17 14.87 9.18
CA GLY A 45 -13.76 14.56 9.48
C GLY A 45 -13.03 13.83 8.34
N THR A 46 -13.61 13.78 7.15
CA THR A 46 -13.04 13.07 6.00
C THR A 46 -12.24 14.03 5.11
N PRO A 47 -11.03 13.65 4.65
CA PRO A 47 -10.25 14.42 3.69
C PRO A 47 -10.86 14.27 2.28
N LEU A 48 -11.90 15.05 1.98
CA LEU A 48 -12.65 14.96 0.72
C LEU A 48 -11.76 15.16 -0.50
N LEU A 49 -10.81 16.09 -0.43
CA LEU A 49 -9.88 16.37 -1.53
C LEU A 49 -8.97 15.17 -1.81
N ALA A 50 -8.46 14.50 -0.76
CA ALA A 50 -7.64 13.30 -0.91
C ALA A 50 -8.43 12.14 -1.52
N THR A 51 -9.69 11.94 -1.09
CA THR A 51 -10.58 10.94 -1.70
C THR A 51 -10.88 11.26 -3.16
N ALA A 52 -11.20 12.51 -3.49
CA ALA A 52 -11.49 12.92 -4.86
C ALA A 52 -10.28 12.70 -5.78
N ILE A 53 -9.07 13.08 -5.33
CA ILE A 53 -7.84 12.85 -6.08
C ILE A 53 -7.58 11.35 -6.27
N GLY A 54 -7.73 10.54 -5.21
CA GLY A 54 -7.55 9.10 -5.28
C GLY A 54 -8.50 8.44 -6.27
N VAL A 55 -9.80 8.75 -6.17
CA VAL A 55 -10.83 8.22 -7.07
C VAL A 55 -10.61 8.69 -8.50
N ALA A 56 -10.29 9.96 -8.72
CA ALA A 56 -10.00 10.49 -10.06
C ALA A 56 -8.80 9.79 -10.69
N THR A 57 -7.75 9.52 -9.92
CA THR A 57 -6.55 8.81 -10.37
C THR A 57 -6.87 7.36 -10.72
N ILE A 58 -7.61 6.65 -9.86
CA ILE A 58 -8.05 5.27 -10.12
C ILE A 58 -8.90 5.22 -11.40
N LEU A 59 -9.85 6.14 -11.55
CA LEU A 59 -10.74 6.18 -12.71
C LEU A 59 -9.95 6.45 -14.00
N ALA A 60 -9.01 7.41 -13.98
CA ALA A 60 -8.15 7.70 -15.12
C ALA A 60 -7.31 6.48 -15.53
N LEU A 61 -6.70 5.79 -14.58
CA LEU A 61 -5.91 4.58 -14.84
C LEU A 61 -6.78 3.42 -15.37
N ALA A 62 -7.97 3.25 -14.81
CA ALA A 62 -8.91 2.20 -15.22
C ALA A 62 -9.45 2.40 -16.65
N LEU A 63 -9.57 3.65 -17.12
CA LEU A 63 -9.97 3.95 -18.50
C LEU A 63 -8.79 3.89 -19.48
N ALA A 64 -7.57 4.23 -19.04
CA ALA A 64 -6.40 4.33 -19.92
C ALA A 64 -5.72 2.99 -20.20
N VAL A 65 -5.82 2.01 -19.30
CA VAL A 65 -5.04 0.77 -19.36
C VAL A 65 -5.94 -0.46 -19.18
N PRO A 66 -5.73 -1.55 -19.98
CA PRO A 66 -6.49 -2.79 -19.82
C PRO A 66 -6.34 -3.39 -18.41
N LEU A 67 -7.42 -3.96 -17.88
CA LEU A 67 -7.47 -4.54 -16.53
C LEU A 67 -6.34 -5.54 -16.27
N ALA A 68 -6.00 -6.38 -17.25
CA ALA A 68 -4.90 -7.35 -17.15
C ALA A 68 -3.54 -6.66 -16.94
N GLY A 69 -3.26 -5.59 -17.69
CA GLY A 69 -2.03 -4.80 -17.53
C GLY A 69 -1.96 -4.10 -16.18
N LEU A 70 -3.10 -3.60 -15.68
CA LEU A 70 -3.21 -2.99 -14.35
C LEU A 70 -2.93 -4.01 -13.23
N ALA A 71 -3.46 -5.23 -13.38
CA ALA A 71 -3.27 -6.31 -12.41
C ALA A 71 -1.79 -6.71 -12.31
N ASP A 72 -1.12 -6.91 -13.47
CA ASP A 72 0.32 -7.22 -13.52
C ASP A 72 1.14 -6.11 -12.86
N LEU A 73 0.83 -4.85 -13.17
CA LEU A 73 1.55 -3.71 -12.62
C LEU A 73 1.35 -3.59 -11.10
N THR A 74 0.12 -3.81 -10.62
CA THR A 74 -0.22 -3.76 -9.19
C THR A 74 0.47 -4.87 -8.41
N ALA A 75 0.55 -6.09 -8.96
CA ALA A 75 1.27 -7.20 -8.36
C ALA A 75 2.77 -6.90 -8.24
N ARG A 76 3.38 -6.36 -9.30
CA ARG A 76 4.79 -5.92 -9.28
C ARG A 76 5.05 -4.86 -8.23
N PHE A 77 4.22 -3.81 -8.18
CA PHE A 77 4.36 -2.78 -7.16
C PHE A 77 4.24 -3.35 -5.76
N THR A 78 3.30 -4.27 -5.53
CA THR A 78 3.12 -4.95 -4.25
C THR A 78 4.37 -5.74 -3.84
N LEU A 79 4.97 -6.50 -4.77
CA LEU A 79 6.22 -7.23 -4.53
C LEU A 79 7.39 -6.29 -4.20
N VAL A 80 7.54 -5.19 -4.95
CA VAL A 80 8.58 -4.18 -4.67
C VAL A 80 8.37 -3.54 -3.30
N THR A 81 7.14 -3.15 -2.96
CA THR A 81 6.81 -2.60 -1.64
C THR A 81 7.14 -3.59 -0.53
N PHE A 82 6.80 -4.88 -0.68
CA PHE A 82 7.17 -5.89 0.31
C PHE A 82 8.68 -6.09 0.42
N ALA A 83 9.43 -6.05 -0.69
CA ALA A 83 10.88 -6.11 -0.64
C ALA A 83 11.48 -4.93 0.16
N ILE A 84 11.01 -3.70 -0.09
CA ILE A 84 11.45 -2.49 0.64
C ILE A 84 11.11 -2.59 2.13
N ILE A 85 9.90 -3.03 2.47
CA ILE A 85 9.48 -3.22 3.88
C ILE A 85 10.38 -4.24 4.57
N ASN A 86 10.63 -5.40 3.96
CA ASN A 86 11.48 -6.44 4.55
C ASN A 86 12.93 -5.96 4.74
N ILE A 87 13.51 -5.24 3.76
CA ILE A 87 14.84 -4.61 3.91
C ILE A 87 14.84 -3.62 5.09
N THR A 88 13.78 -2.82 5.21
CA THR A 88 13.63 -1.84 6.29
C THR A 88 13.55 -2.53 7.65
N LEU A 89 12.83 -3.64 7.77
CA LEU A 89 12.76 -4.45 8.99
C LEU A 89 14.11 -5.05 9.36
N ILE A 90 14.88 -5.55 8.38
CA ILE A 90 16.25 -6.05 8.62
C ILE A 90 17.14 -4.92 9.15
N ARG A 91 17.05 -3.72 8.56
CA ARG A 91 17.82 -2.54 9.00
C ARG A 91 17.43 -2.04 10.38
N ILE A 92 16.13 -1.96 10.69
CA ILE A 92 15.65 -1.53 12.02
C ILE A 92 16.01 -2.55 13.10
N LYS A 93 16.11 -3.84 12.73
CA LYS A 93 16.51 -4.91 13.63
C LYS A 93 18.02 -5.00 13.86
N SER A 94 18.84 -4.17 13.19
CA SER A 94 20.27 -4.10 13.48
C SER A 94 20.55 -3.63 14.92
N PRO A 95 21.67 -4.07 15.51
CA PRO A 95 21.95 -3.97 16.95
C PRO A 95 22.00 -2.55 17.54
N GLU A 96 22.00 -1.49 16.72
CA GLU A 96 22.02 -0.10 17.18
C GLU A 96 20.69 0.37 17.82
N THR A 97 19.56 -0.27 17.53
CA THR A 97 18.26 0.19 18.03
C THR A 97 17.74 -0.77 19.11
N ALA A 98 17.86 -0.38 20.38
CA ALA A 98 17.29 -1.12 21.49
C ALA A 98 15.75 -1.24 21.30
N PRO A 99 15.18 -2.46 21.27
CA PRO A 99 13.75 -2.60 21.08
C PRO A 99 12.98 -1.97 22.27
N PRO A 100 11.83 -1.31 22.02
CA PRO A 100 10.98 -0.80 23.10
C PRO A 100 10.56 -1.94 24.03
N ALA A 101 10.54 -1.70 25.35
CA ALA A 101 10.33 -2.72 26.38
C ALA A 101 9.01 -3.52 26.30
N GLN A 102 8.08 -3.15 25.42
CA GLN A 102 6.78 -3.80 25.18
C GLN A 102 6.54 -4.20 23.72
N ALA A 103 7.56 -4.14 22.84
CA ALA A 103 7.39 -4.47 21.43
C ALA A 103 7.50 -5.98 21.17
N PHE A 104 6.61 -6.53 20.35
CA PHE A 104 6.71 -7.89 19.86
C PHE A 104 7.95 -8.04 18.96
N VAL A 105 8.94 -8.79 19.42
CA VAL A 105 10.18 -9.04 18.67
C VAL A 105 9.96 -10.24 17.74
N CYS A 106 9.64 -9.96 16.49
CA CYS A 106 9.52 -10.98 15.46
C CYS A 106 10.88 -11.67 15.20
N PRO A 107 10.94 -13.00 14.99
CA PRO A 107 12.17 -13.71 14.63
C PRO A 107 12.85 -13.13 13.39
N GLY A 108 14.20 -13.06 13.39
CA GLY A 108 14.97 -12.35 12.35
C GLY A 108 14.95 -13.02 10.98
N TRP A 109 14.60 -14.31 10.94
CA TRP A 109 14.48 -15.06 9.69
C TRP A 109 13.21 -14.69 8.91
N VAL A 110 12.17 -14.15 9.58
CA VAL A 110 10.88 -13.85 8.93
C VAL A 110 11.03 -12.73 7.88
N PRO A 111 11.66 -11.57 8.17
CA PRO A 111 11.90 -10.56 7.15
C PRO A 111 12.83 -11.03 6.02
N VAL A 112 13.81 -11.86 6.34
CA VAL A 112 14.73 -12.41 5.32
C VAL A 112 14.00 -13.36 4.37
N ALA A 113 13.18 -14.27 4.91
CA ALA A 113 12.36 -15.16 4.10
C ALA A 113 11.37 -14.39 3.22
N GLY A 114 10.75 -13.33 3.76
CA GLY A 114 9.87 -12.43 3.01
C GLY A 114 10.59 -11.65 1.91
N LEU A 115 11.82 -11.22 2.14
CA LEU A 115 12.64 -10.56 1.13
C LEU A 115 13.01 -11.52 0.00
N VAL A 116 13.50 -12.72 0.34
CA VAL A 116 13.90 -13.74 -0.63
C VAL A 116 12.71 -14.17 -1.49
N SER A 117 11.54 -14.39 -0.89
CA SER A 117 10.34 -14.74 -1.64
C SER A 117 9.87 -13.61 -2.56
N SER A 118 9.85 -12.36 -2.06
CA SER A 118 9.42 -11.20 -2.85
C SER A 118 10.35 -10.95 -4.04
N ILE A 119 11.68 -11.00 -3.82
CA ILE A 119 12.67 -10.84 -4.89
C ILE A 119 12.62 -12.02 -5.88
N GLY A 120 12.52 -13.25 -5.38
CA GLY A 120 12.44 -14.43 -6.22
C GLY A 120 11.24 -14.38 -7.16
N LEU A 121 10.05 -14.04 -6.63
CA LEU A 121 8.84 -13.89 -7.45
C LEU A 121 8.93 -12.70 -8.42
N LEU A 122 9.51 -11.58 -8.01
CA LEU A 122 9.70 -10.41 -8.89
C LEU A 122 10.64 -10.74 -10.05
N LEU A 123 11.74 -11.46 -9.80
CA LEU A 123 12.68 -11.88 -10.83
C LEU A 123 12.04 -12.89 -11.78
N LEU A 124 11.27 -13.85 -11.28
CA LEU A 124 10.53 -14.79 -12.11
C LEU A 124 9.52 -14.08 -13.00
N ASP A 125 8.75 -13.13 -12.46
CA ASP A 125 7.80 -12.32 -13.24
C ASP A 125 8.48 -11.47 -14.33
N LEU A 126 9.75 -11.09 -14.13
CA LEU A 126 10.53 -10.36 -15.11
C LEU A 126 11.16 -11.27 -16.18
N VAL A 127 11.46 -12.53 -15.85
CA VAL A 127 12.10 -13.51 -16.73
C VAL A 127 11.07 -14.27 -17.58
N VAL A 128 9.87 -14.51 -17.06
CA VAL A 128 8.80 -15.29 -17.72
C VAL A 128 8.01 -14.46 -18.75
N ARG A 129 8.22 -13.14 -18.79
CA ARG A 129 7.51 -12.19 -19.66
C ARG A 129 8.40 -11.68 -20.79
#